data_AF-R6D751-F1
#
_entry.id   AF-R6D751-F1
#
_cell.length_a   1.000
_cell.length_b   1.000
_cell.length_c   1.000
_cell.angle_alpha   90.00
_cell.angle_beta   90.00
_cell.angle_gamma   90.00
#
_symmetry.space_group_name_H-M   'P 1'
#
loop_
_entity.id
_entity.type
_entity.pdbx_description
1 polymer ?
#
loop_
_entity_poly.entity_id
_entity_poly.type
_entity_poly.pdbx_seq_one_letter_code
_entity_poly.pdbx_strand_id
1 'polypeptide(L)'
;MLEVKLECIRPDVKIHYTTDGSEPTATSPLYEKIVPVREPLTLKSATFAQSKQMEKTLILPVRWNPATTKPVLGDSPAVKLLTNGIRGSLKYSDSEWCSWTDNDSVSFTIDLLKPEVLNTLTLGYITNNGMAIHKPASHVRPVQASRILFDEVILE
;
A
#
# COMPACT_ATOMS: atom_id res chain seq x y z
N MET A 1 -4.88 12.00 2.91
CA MET A 1 -6.02 11.07 3.09
C MET A 1 -5.92 10.01 2.02
N LEU A 2 -6.23 8.75 2.33
CA LEU A 2 -6.33 7.67 1.34
C LEU A 2 -7.78 7.49 0.90
N GLU A 3 -7.96 6.99 -0.31
CA GLU A 3 -9.25 6.71 -0.91
C GLU A 3 -9.29 5.25 -1.36
N VAL A 4 -10.22 4.48 -0.80
CA VAL A 4 -10.39 3.07 -1.16
C VAL A 4 -11.59 2.95 -2.09
N LYS A 5 -11.33 2.43 -3.29
CA LYS A 5 -12.35 2.06 -4.26
C LYS A 5 -12.58 0.56 -4.19
N LEU A 6 -13.83 0.15 -4.02
CA LEU A 6 -14.25 -1.24 -4.14
C LEU A 6 -14.93 -1.44 -5.49
N GLU A 7 -14.62 -2.54 -6.16
CA GLU A 7 -15.17 -2.86 -7.48
C GLU A 7 -15.57 -4.32 -7.52
N CYS A 8 -16.63 -4.61 -8.27
CA CYS A 8 -17.06 -5.96 -8.57
C CYS A 8 -17.54 -5.98 -10.02
N ILE A 9 -17.06 -6.96 -10.78
CA ILE A 9 -17.46 -7.15 -12.18
C ILE A 9 -18.88 -7.72 -12.32
N ARG A 10 -19.43 -8.26 -11.24
CA ARG A 10 -20.76 -8.88 -11.21
C ARG A 10 -21.83 -7.83 -10.92
N PRO A 11 -22.76 -7.57 -11.84
CA PRO A 11 -23.83 -6.59 -11.63
C PRO A 11 -24.96 -7.12 -10.73
N ASP A 12 -25.05 -8.43 -10.52
CA ASP A 12 -26.11 -9.09 -9.75
C ASP A 12 -25.88 -9.10 -8.24
N VAL A 13 -24.74 -8.57 -7.78
CA VAL A 13 -24.34 -8.56 -6.36
C VAL A 13 -24.13 -7.15 -5.84
N LYS A 14 -24.24 -6.99 -4.53
CA LYS A 14 -23.97 -5.75 -3.81
C LYS A 14 -22.73 -5.90 -2.94
N ILE A 15 -21.83 -4.92 -2.97
CA ILE A 15 -20.64 -4.91 -2.11
C ILE A 15 -21.02 -4.28 -0.76
N HIS A 16 -20.88 -5.03 0.32
CA HIS A 16 -21.01 -4.53 1.69
C HIS A 16 -19.65 -4.56 2.37
N TYR A 17 -19.41 -3.60 3.27
CA TYR A 17 -18.10 -3.44 3.90
C TYR A 17 -18.18 -3.02 5.37
N THR A 18 -17.07 -3.20 6.06
CA THR A 18 -16.83 -2.77 7.43
C THR A 18 -15.43 -2.17 7.52
N THR A 19 -15.21 -1.23 8.43
CA THR A 19 -13.92 -0.56 8.64
C THR A 19 -13.31 -0.85 10.01
N ASP A 20 -14.06 -1.52 10.88
CA ASP A 20 -13.63 -1.92 12.23
C ASP A 20 -13.01 -3.33 12.27
N GLY A 21 -12.89 -3.99 11.12
CA GLY A 21 -12.37 -5.36 10.99
C GLY A 21 -13.39 -6.48 11.27
N SER A 22 -14.64 -6.15 11.61
CA SER A 22 -15.72 -7.14 11.73
C SER A 22 -16.08 -7.75 10.37
N GLU A 23 -16.65 -8.96 10.33
CA GLU A 23 -17.09 -9.55 9.05
C GLU A 23 -18.31 -8.78 8.49
N PRO A 24 -18.29 -8.38 7.21
CA PRO A 24 -19.45 -7.79 6.57
C PRO A 24 -20.61 -8.77 6.53
N THR A 25 -21.82 -8.25 6.68
CA THR A 25 -23.08 -8.97 6.53
C THR A 25 -23.95 -8.28 5.49
N ALA A 26 -25.07 -8.90 5.10
CA ALA A 26 -26.02 -8.29 4.16
C ALA A 26 -26.65 -6.98 4.69
N THR A 27 -26.55 -6.70 5.99
CA THR A 27 -27.03 -5.47 6.63
C THR A 27 -25.91 -4.47 6.96
N SER A 28 -24.64 -4.82 6.70
CA SER A 28 -23.52 -3.89 6.80
C SER A 28 -23.68 -2.74 5.79
N PRO A 29 -22.96 -1.62 5.95
CA PRO A 29 -23.00 -0.52 4.98
C PRO A 29 -22.79 -0.98 3.53
N LEU A 30 -23.66 -0.52 2.63
CA LEU A 30 -23.53 -0.72 1.20
C LEU A 30 -22.44 0.21 0.65
N TYR A 31 -21.57 -0.31 -0.22
CA TYR A 31 -20.61 0.50 -0.94
C TYR A 31 -21.29 1.23 -2.10
N GLU A 32 -21.46 2.54 -1.96
CA GLU A 32 -22.03 3.42 -2.99
C GLU A 32 -21.04 4.51 -3.44
N LYS A 33 -20.03 4.79 -2.63
CA LYS A 33 -19.05 5.87 -2.82
C LYS A 33 -17.70 5.42 -2.29
N ILE A 34 -16.64 6.08 -2.77
CA ILE A 34 -15.26 5.91 -2.29
C ILE A 34 -15.22 5.98 -0.76
N VAL A 35 -14.47 5.07 -0.13
CA VAL A 35 -14.29 5.04 1.31
C VAL A 35 -13.06 5.88 1.67
N PRO A 36 -13.22 7.02 2.37
CA PRO A 36 -12.09 7.83 2.81
C PRO A 36 -11.43 7.19 4.04
N VAL A 37 -10.09 7.12 4.05
CA VAL A 37 -9.31 6.58 5.16
C VAL A 37 -8.30 7.62 5.65
N ARG A 38 -8.36 7.93 6.94
CA ARG A 38 -7.54 8.97 7.60
C ARG A 38 -6.68 8.44 8.74
N GLU A 39 -6.89 7.20 9.14
CA GLU A 39 -6.23 6.53 10.25
C GLU A 39 -6.10 5.03 9.96
N PRO A 40 -5.26 4.28 10.72
CA PRO A 40 -5.14 2.84 10.51
C PRO A 40 -6.47 2.13 10.76
N LEU A 41 -6.83 1.20 9.87
CA LEU A 41 -8.05 0.42 10.00
C LEU A 41 -7.92 -0.92 9.25
N THR A 42 -8.85 -1.84 9.50
CA THR A 42 -8.99 -3.05 8.69
C THR A 42 -10.30 -2.98 7.93
N LEU A 43 -10.21 -2.67 6.64
CA LEU A 43 -11.38 -2.68 5.77
C LEU A 43 -11.64 -4.13 5.35
N LYS A 44 -12.86 -4.61 5.59
CA LYS A 44 -13.31 -5.88 5.04
C LYS A 44 -14.48 -5.62 4.10
N SER A 45 -14.55 -6.37 3.01
CA SER A 45 -15.67 -6.29 2.08
C SER A 45 -16.08 -7.66 1.57
N ALA A 46 -17.39 -7.85 1.39
CA ALA A 46 -17.95 -9.06 0.80
C ALA A 46 -19.15 -8.71 -0.09
N THR A 47 -19.38 -9.52 -1.12
CA THR A 47 -20.50 -9.37 -2.04
C THR A 47 -21.70 -10.20 -1.61
N PHE A 48 -22.90 -9.64 -1.69
CA PHE A 48 -24.15 -10.30 -1.32
C PHE A 48 -25.16 -10.29 -2.47
N ALA A 49 -25.85 -11.41 -2.65
CA ALA A 49 -27.06 -11.51 -3.48
C ALA A 49 -28.17 -12.16 -2.65
N GLN A 50 -29.35 -11.54 -2.61
CA GLN A 50 -30.50 -12.04 -1.82
C GLN A 50 -30.12 -12.38 -0.37
N SER A 51 -29.33 -11.52 0.27
CA SER A 51 -28.81 -11.68 1.64
C SER A 51 -27.82 -12.84 1.86
N LYS A 52 -27.42 -13.56 0.81
CA LYS A 52 -26.39 -14.59 0.87
C LYS A 52 -25.04 -14.03 0.41
N GLN A 53 -23.99 -14.31 1.18
CA GLN A 53 -22.61 -13.99 0.78
C GLN A 53 -22.21 -14.86 -0.42
N MET A 54 -21.69 -14.23 -1.46
CA MET A 54 -21.38 -14.87 -2.74
C MET A 54 -19.90 -15.21 -2.91
N GLU A 55 -19.03 -14.47 -2.25
CA GLU A 55 -17.57 -14.57 -2.41
C GLU A 55 -16.86 -14.51 -1.06
N LYS A 56 -15.57 -14.85 -1.05
CA LYS A 56 -14.74 -14.72 0.15
C LYS A 56 -14.62 -13.24 0.52
N THR A 57 -14.61 -12.97 1.83
CA THR A 57 -14.32 -11.63 2.33
C THR A 57 -12.93 -11.20 1.89
N LEU A 58 -12.86 -10.04 1.22
CA LEU A 58 -11.60 -9.35 0.97
C LEU A 58 -11.21 -8.56 2.22
N ILE A 59 -9.93 -8.61 2.58
CA ILE A 59 -9.38 -7.97 3.77
C ILE A 59 -8.27 -7.03 3.32
N LEU A 60 -8.42 -5.75 3.62
CA LEU A 60 -7.45 -4.70 3.33
C LEU A 60 -7.00 -4.03 4.64
N PRO A 61 -5.88 -4.46 5.23
CA PRO A 61 -5.28 -3.80 6.37
C PRO A 61 -4.61 -2.50 5.91
N VAL A 62 -5.15 -1.35 6.32
CA VAL A 62 -4.57 -0.03 6.07
C VAL A 62 -3.70 0.35 7.25
N ARG A 63 -2.41 0.57 7.01
CA ARG A 63 -1.43 0.99 8.01
C ARG A 63 -1.22 2.49 7.91
N TRP A 64 -0.82 3.09 9.02
CA TRP A 64 -0.52 4.52 9.07
C TRP A 64 0.81 4.76 9.78
N ASN A 65 1.61 5.66 9.21
CA ASN A 65 2.84 6.18 9.79
C ASN A 65 3.02 7.65 9.32
N PRO A 66 4.06 8.36 9.77
CA PRO A 66 4.25 9.76 9.38
C PRO A 66 4.40 10.00 7.86
N ALA A 67 4.94 9.01 7.14
CA ALA A 67 5.09 9.04 5.69
C ALA A 67 3.80 8.73 4.92
N THR A 68 2.78 8.15 5.54
CA THR A 68 1.53 7.79 4.84
C THR A 68 0.88 9.03 4.22
N THR A 69 0.49 8.92 2.94
CA THR A 69 -0.06 10.01 2.11
C THR A 69 0.88 11.19 1.83
N LYS A 70 2.17 11.08 2.18
CA LYS A 70 3.16 12.10 1.85
C LYS A 70 3.60 11.99 0.39
N PRO A 71 3.90 13.12 -0.28
CA PRO A 71 4.45 13.09 -1.63
C PRO A 71 5.74 12.29 -1.68
N VAL A 72 5.90 11.52 -2.74
CA VAL A 72 7.13 10.78 -3.03
C VAL A 72 7.60 11.17 -4.42
N LEU A 73 8.88 11.52 -4.51
CA LEU A 73 9.59 11.84 -5.75
C LEU A 73 10.55 10.71 -6.06
N GLY A 74 10.59 10.24 -7.30
CA GLY A 74 11.50 9.20 -7.76
C GLY A 74 11.14 8.77 -9.17
N ASP A 75 12.04 8.03 -9.81
CA ASP A 75 11.94 7.75 -11.24
C ASP A 75 11.04 6.56 -11.59
N SER A 76 10.53 5.86 -10.57
CA SER A 76 9.57 4.76 -10.78
C SER A 76 8.13 5.29 -10.88
N PRO A 77 7.34 4.84 -11.87
CA PRO A 77 5.92 5.22 -11.98
C PRO A 77 5.09 4.75 -10.77
N ALA A 78 5.57 3.73 -10.06
CA ALA A 78 4.92 3.14 -8.90
C ALA A 78 5.41 3.72 -7.56
N VAL A 79 6.24 4.77 -7.55
CA VAL A 79 6.87 5.31 -6.33
C VAL A 79 5.86 5.75 -5.26
N LYS A 80 4.63 6.11 -5.68
CA LYS A 80 3.52 6.48 -4.78
C LYS A 80 3.05 5.32 -3.90
N LEU A 81 3.30 4.06 -4.28
CA LEU A 81 2.98 2.89 -3.47
C LEU A 81 3.77 2.88 -2.16
N LEU A 82 4.96 3.48 -2.12
CA LEU A 82 5.81 3.52 -0.92
C LEU A 82 5.16 4.25 0.27
N THR A 83 4.16 5.09 0.02
CA THR A 83 3.44 5.85 1.06
C THR A 83 1.91 5.64 1.03
N ASN A 84 1.42 4.60 0.32
CA ASN A 84 -0.01 4.32 0.19
C ASN A 84 -0.65 3.63 1.41
N GLY A 85 0.14 3.26 2.43
CA GLY A 85 -0.35 2.62 3.65
C GLY A 85 -0.69 1.13 3.51
N ILE A 86 -0.45 0.52 2.35
CA ILE A 86 -0.70 -0.89 2.08
C ILE A 86 0.63 -1.66 2.10
N ARG A 87 0.58 -2.89 2.61
CA ARG A 87 1.73 -3.79 2.61
C ARG A 87 1.58 -4.80 1.48
N GLY A 88 2.56 -4.84 0.58
CA GLY A 88 2.66 -5.90 -0.43
C GLY A 88 2.68 -7.31 0.18
N SER A 89 2.00 -8.22 -0.50
CA SER A 89 1.93 -9.65 -0.20
C SER A 89 3.13 -10.40 -0.78
N LEU A 90 3.22 -11.70 -0.52
CA LEU A 90 4.25 -12.55 -1.13
C LEU A 90 4.08 -12.77 -2.64
N LYS A 91 3.06 -12.16 -3.27
CA LYS A 91 2.84 -12.18 -4.71
C LYS A 91 3.36 -10.88 -5.32
N TYR A 92 4.27 -10.97 -6.28
CA TYR A 92 4.78 -9.77 -6.96
C TYR A 92 3.70 -9.08 -7.82
N SER A 93 2.65 -9.80 -8.21
CA SER A 93 1.59 -9.34 -9.09
C SER A 93 0.38 -8.76 -8.36
N ASP A 94 0.52 -8.42 -7.08
CA ASP A 94 -0.57 -7.83 -6.29
C ASP A 94 -0.71 -6.31 -6.48
N SER A 95 0.13 -5.71 -7.33
CA SER A 95 0.16 -4.27 -7.62
C SER A 95 0.55 -3.38 -6.43
N GLU A 96 1.15 -3.96 -5.39
CA GLU A 96 1.60 -3.24 -4.18
C GLU A 96 3.14 -3.13 -4.10
N TRP A 97 3.83 -3.37 -5.21
CA TRP A 97 5.28 -3.32 -5.31
C TRP A 97 5.73 -2.21 -6.27
N CYS A 98 6.73 -1.44 -5.82
CA CYS A 98 7.45 -0.48 -6.66
C CYS A 98 8.76 -1.13 -7.10
N SER A 99 9.05 -1.07 -8.40
CA SER A 99 10.25 -1.69 -8.99
C SER A 99 11.10 -0.69 -9.76
N TRP A 100 12.37 -1.07 -9.90
CA TRP A 100 13.38 -0.46 -10.74
C TRP A 100 14.09 -1.59 -11.48
N THR A 101 14.38 -1.39 -12.76
CA THR A 101 14.97 -2.40 -13.66
C THR A 101 16.28 -1.87 -14.20
N ASP A 102 17.33 -2.70 -14.26
CA ASP A 102 18.64 -2.31 -14.79
C ASP A 102 19.24 -1.07 -14.10
N ASN A 103 19.28 -1.10 -12.77
CA ASN A 103 19.82 0.00 -11.96
C ASN A 103 20.79 -0.54 -10.91
N ASP A 104 21.98 0.05 -10.85
CA ASP A 104 22.98 -0.23 -9.80
C ASP A 104 22.65 0.46 -8.48
N SER A 105 21.82 1.52 -8.53
CA SER A 105 21.33 2.24 -7.37
C SER A 105 19.92 2.76 -7.57
N VAL A 106 19.18 2.89 -6.47
CA VAL A 106 17.81 3.40 -6.45
C VAL A 106 17.70 4.49 -5.40
N SER A 107 17.11 5.63 -5.79
CA SER A 107 16.79 6.72 -4.89
C SER A 107 15.33 7.15 -5.04
N PHE A 108 14.78 7.64 -3.95
CA PHE A 108 13.51 8.34 -3.92
C PHE A 108 13.53 9.34 -2.75
N THR A 109 12.62 10.30 -2.75
CA THR A 109 12.49 11.29 -1.69
C THR A 109 11.06 11.29 -1.18
N ILE A 110 10.88 11.12 0.13
CA ILE A 110 9.59 11.36 0.78
C ILE A 110 9.62 12.78 1.36
N ASP A 111 8.71 13.63 0.90
CA ASP A 111 8.53 14.98 1.44
C ASP A 111 7.56 14.93 2.63
N LEU A 112 8.07 15.10 3.85
CA LEU A 112 7.25 15.05 5.07
C LEU A 112 6.36 16.29 5.24
N LEU A 113 6.50 17.31 4.38
CA LEU A 113 5.78 18.60 4.37
C LEU A 113 6.05 19.51 5.57
N LYS A 114 6.51 18.95 6.69
CA LYS A 114 6.96 19.65 7.88
C LYS A 114 8.16 18.91 8.48
N PRO A 115 9.06 19.60 9.21
CA PRO A 115 10.12 18.93 9.94
C PRO A 115 9.55 17.93 10.96
N GLU A 116 9.98 16.68 10.87
CA GLU A 116 9.61 15.62 11.81
C GLU A 116 10.86 14.82 12.22
N VAL A 117 10.90 14.37 13.47
CA VAL A 117 11.97 13.49 13.95
C VAL A 117 11.55 12.05 13.68
N LEU A 118 12.35 11.33 12.90
CA LEU A 118 12.15 9.93 12.59
C LEU A 118 13.24 9.08 13.23
N ASN A 119 12.83 8.01 13.91
CA ASN A 119 13.74 7.11 14.63
C ASN A 119 14.00 5.80 13.90
N THR A 120 13.11 5.43 12.97
CA THR A 120 13.15 4.12 12.32
C THR A 120 12.61 4.23 10.91
N LEU A 121 13.32 3.59 9.99
CA LEU A 121 12.89 3.35 8.64
C LEU A 121 12.80 1.84 8.41
N THR A 122 11.67 1.39 7.88
CA THR A 122 11.46 -0.01 7.53
C THR A 122 11.00 -0.07 6.08
N LEU A 123 11.72 -0.81 5.24
CA LEU A 123 11.30 -1.13 3.88
C LEU A 123 10.91 -2.61 3.77
N GLY A 124 9.84 -2.89 3.05
CA GLY A 124 9.48 -4.24 2.62
C GLY A 124 10.13 -4.56 1.28
N TYR A 125 10.59 -5.79 1.10
CA TYR A 125 11.12 -6.29 -0.17
C TYR A 125 10.51 -7.66 -0.48
N ILE A 126 10.44 -7.98 -1.78
CA ILE A 126 10.07 -9.29 -2.30
C ILE A 126 11.23 -9.84 -3.14
N THR A 127 11.41 -11.15 -3.08
CA THR A 127 12.37 -11.87 -3.92
C THR A 127 11.62 -12.83 -4.82
N ASN A 128 11.87 -12.76 -6.12
CA ASN A 128 11.39 -13.73 -7.10
C ASN A 128 12.49 -13.97 -8.14
N ASN A 129 13.31 -15.01 -7.90
CA ASN A 129 14.44 -15.34 -8.75
C ASN A 129 14.02 -15.69 -10.19
N GLY A 130 12.84 -16.31 -10.38
CA GLY A 130 12.35 -16.65 -11.72
C GLY A 130 11.99 -15.44 -12.58
N MET A 131 11.80 -14.28 -11.95
CA MET A 131 11.49 -13.00 -12.61
C MET A 131 12.64 -11.99 -12.47
N ALA A 132 13.84 -12.43 -12.06
CA ALA A 132 14.99 -11.56 -11.77
C ALA A 132 14.70 -10.43 -10.75
N ILE A 133 13.78 -10.67 -9.81
CA ILE A 133 13.47 -9.72 -8.74
C ILE A 133 14.31 -10.09 -7.52
N HIS A 134 15.26 -9.24 -7.18
CA HIS A 134 16.20 -9.46 -6.09
C HIS A 134 16.04 -8.41 -5.01
N LYS A 135 16.30 -8.82 -3.76
CA LYS A 135 16.42 -7.87 -2.65
C LYS A 135 17.70 -7.02 -2.83
N PRO A 136 17.75 -5.79 -2.30
CA PRO A 136 18.97 -4.98 -2.30
C PRO A 136 20.14 -5.72 -1.62
N ALA A 137 21.35 -5.55 -2.16
CA ALA A 137 22.56 -6.12 -1.57
C ALA A 137 23.01 -5.35 -0.31
N SER A 138 22.74 -4.04 -0.23
CA SER A 138 23.17 -3.17 0.87
C SER A 138 22.03 -2.32 1.48
N HIS A 139 22.35 -1.66 2.59
CA HIS A 139 21.39 -0.97 3.47
C HIS A 139 21.07 0.45 3.01
N VAL A 140 19.84 0.86 3.29
CA VAL A 140 19.28 2.19 3.04
C VAL A 140 19.88 3.23 4.01
N ARG A 141 20.34 4.38 3.50
CA ARG A 141 20.86 5.50 4.31
C ARG A 141 20.01 6.77 4.14
N PRO A 142 19.40 7.31 5.21
CA PRO A 142 18.73 8.61 5.16
C PRO A 142 19.75 9.75 5.20
N VAL A 143 19.58 10.78 4.36
CA VAL A 143 20.55 11.89 4.25
C VAL A 143 20.04 13.22 4.86
N GLN A 144 18.73 13.44 5.04
CA GLN A 144 18.21 14.63 5.74
C GLN A 144 16.85 14.43 6.44
N ALA A 145 16.57 15.22 7.48
CA ALA A 145 15.41 15.05 8.36
C ALA A 145 14.11 15.73 7.86
N SER A 146 14.21 16.77 7.03
CA SER A 146 13.05 17.43 6.39
C SER A 146 12.74 16.90 5.00
N ARG A 147 13.69 16.17 4.41
CA ARG A 147 13.61 15.42 3.15
C ARG A 147 14.38 14.14 3.36
N ILE A 148 13.69 13.01 3.44
CA ILE A 148 14.40 11.74 3.49
C ILE A 148 14.94 11.50 2.08
N LEU A 149 16.14 11.99 1.83
CA LEU A 149 16.94 11.70 0.66
C LEU A 149 17.61 10.34 0.90
N PHE A 150 17.43 9.42 -0.04
CA PHE A 150 18.23 8.19 -0.12
C PHE A 150 19.30 8.44 -1.18
N ASP A 151 20.49 8.85 -0.77
CA ASP A 151 21.52 9.20 -1.77
C ASP A 151 22.14 7.99 -2.44
N GLU A 152 22.02 6.79 -1.89
CA GLU A 152 22.72 5.63 -2.46
C GLU A 152 22.19 4.33 -1.85
N VAL A 153 21.59 3.48 -2.70
CA VAL A 153 21.59 2.03 -2.46
C VAL A 153 22.74 1.51 -3.32
N ILE A 154 23.93 1.36 -2.75
CA ILE A 154 25.12 0.88 -3.46
C ILE A 154 24.96 -0.63 -3.67
N LEU A 155 24.85 -1.09 -4.91
CA LEU A 155 25.08 -2.49 -5.27
C LEU A 155 26.58 -2.66 -5.58
N GLU A 156 27.33 -3.21 -4.62
CA GLU A 156 28.63 -3.85 -4.88
C GLU A 156 28.47 -5.38 -4.77
#